data_AF-A0A4P7PIR8-F1
#
_entry.id   AF-A0A4P7PIR8-F1
#
_cell.length_a   1.000
_cell.length_b   1.000
_cell.length_c   1.000
_cell.angle_alpha   90.00
_cell.angle_beta   90.00
_cell.angle_gamma   90.00
#
_symmetry.space_group_name_H-M   'P 1'
#
loop_
_entity.id
_entity.type
_entity.pdbx_description
1 polymer ?
#
loop_
_entity_poly.entity_id
_entity_poly.type
_entity_poly.pdbx_seq_one_letter_code
_entity_poly.pdbx_strand_id
1 'polypeptide(L)'
;MRKRAIHLFPWDGGTEADQDPPEHVYCGTDGDMADEQLTNDWRYVTCKRCLRIRDKELATRAAEDRDQKIKLFDEAQAISITLGHRNISTSIKALVRERDELRDQRDNLRAHRDGLLEAGAHLL
;
A
#
# COMPACT_ATOMS: atom_id res chain seq x y z
N MET A 1 20.12 38.26 -5.66
CA MET A 1 20.38 36.88 -5.19
C MET A 1 19.73 36.68 -3.82
N ARG A 2 18.66 35.88 -3.70
CA ARG A 2 18.05 35.59 -2.39
C ARG A 2 18.95 34.59 -1.65
N LYS A 3 19.49 35.00 -0.49
CA LYS A 3 20.34 34.18 0.38
C LYS A 3 19.61 32.87 0.71
N ARG A 4 20.24 31.71 0.42
CA ARG A 4 19.70 30.39 0.79
C ARG A 4 19.69 30.30 2.32
N ALA A 5 18.53 30.01 2.90
CA ALA A 5 18.44 29.72 4.32
C ALA A 5 18.84 28.26 4.53
N ILE A 6 20.05 28.05 5.05
CA ILE A 6 20.53 26.76 5.53
C ILE A 6 19.96 26.61 6.95
N HIS A 7 19.14 25.59 7.17
CA HIS A 7 18.65 25.24 8.49
C HIS A 7 19.31 23.92 8.90
N LEU A 8 20.25 24.01 9.84
CA LEU A 8 20.83 22.85 10.53
C LEU A 8 19.77 22.28 11.48
N PHE A 9 19.46 20.99 11.38
CA PHE A 9 18.68 20.30 12.41
C PHE A 9 19.63 19.72 13.46
N PRO A 10 19.32 19.80 14.77
CA PRO A 10 20.11 19.13 15.80
C PRO A 10 19.93 17.62 15.69
N TRP A 11 21.03 16.92 15.47
CA TRP A 11 21.17 15.46 15.54
C TRP A 11 20.52 14.90 16.82
N ASP A 12 19.55 13.99 16.70
CA ASP A 12 18.81 13.43 17.85
C ASP A 12 19.44 12.16 18.46
N GLY A 13 20.64 11.78 18.00
CA GLY A 13 21.40 10.66 18.56
C GLY A 13 20.80 9.30 18.23
N GLY A 14 21.09 8.79 17.03
CA GLY A 14 20.82 7.39 16.69
C GLY A 14 21.49 6.44 17.70
N THR A 15 20.75 5.44 18.16
CA THR A 15 21.12 4.44 19.17
C THR A 15 22.16 3.41 18.70
N GLU A 16 22.93 3.68 17.65
CA GLU A 16 24.01 2.83 17.19
C GLU A 16 25.32 3.63 17.25
N ALA A 17 26.16 3.23 18.20
CA ALA A 17 27.49 3.77 18.40
C ALA A 17 28.34 3.52 17.14
N ASP A 18 29.18 4.50 16.81
CA ASP A 18 30.28 4.43 15.83
C ASP A 18 29.99 4.99 14.41
N GLN A 19 29.01 5.87 14.27
CA GLN A 19 28.98 6.83 13.16
C GLN A 19 29.19 8.24 13.73
N ASP A 20 30.34 8.85 13.45
CA ASP A 20 30.55 10.27 13.75
C ASP A 20 29.44 11.08 13.06
N PRO A 21 28.69 11.92 13.81
CA PRO A 21 27.63 12.70 13.21
C PRO A 21 28.20 13.57 12.08
N PRO A 22 27.55 13.64 10.91
CA PRO A 22 28.00 14.51 9.84
C PRO A 22 28.05 15.96 10.35
N GLU A 23 29.19 16.65 10.16
CA GLU A 23 29.41 18.01 10.67
C GLU A 23 28.35 19.02 10.20
N HIS A 24 27.69 18.75 9.07
CA HIS A 24 26.68 19.64 8.48
C HIS A 24 25.56 18.84 7.79
N VAL A 25 24.31 18.96 8.27
CA VAL A 25 23.12 18.42 7.58
C VAL A 25 22.48 19.53 6.74
N TYR A 26 22.48 19.38 5.43
CA TYR A 26 21.88 20.37 4.52
C TYR A 26 20.45 20.00 4.11
N CYS A 27 19.58 21.01 4.03
CA CYS A 27 18.20 20.89 3.55
C CYS A 27 18.21 20.60 2.03
N GLY A 28 18.01 19.34 1.65
CA GLY A 28 17.92 18.91 0.25
C GLY A 28 16.49 18.79 -0.24
N THR A 29 16.29 19.02 -1.52
CA THR A 29 15.14 18.52 -2.26
C THR A 29 15.69 17.62 -3.33
N ASP A 30 15.20 16.39 -3.35
CA ASP A 30 15.45 15.46 -4.45
C ASP A 30 15.19 16.13 -5.81
N GLY A 31 16.11 15.91 -6.74
CA GLY A 31 16.13 16.45 -8.10
C GLY A 31 17.55 16.76 -8.57
N ASP A 32 18.06 16.04 -9.59
CA ASP A 32 19.33 16.15 -10.35
C ASP A 32 20.64 16.56 -9.63
N MET A 33 20.63 16.80 -8.32
CA MET A 33 21.78 17.10 -7.49
C MET A 33 21.96 15.95 -6.50
N ALA A 34 22.65 14.92 -6.97
CA ALA A 34 23.15 13.80 -6.19
C ALA A 34 24.33 14.24 -5.30
N ASP A 35 24.12 15.22 -4.42
CA ASP A 35 25.10 15.56 -3.40
C ASP A 35 24.84 14.70 -2.15
N GLU A 36 25.84 13.91 -1.75
CA GLU A 36 25.85 12.98 -0.61
C GLU A 36 25.53 13.62 0.76
N GLN A 37 25.37 14.95 0.82
CA GLN A 37 25.17 15.73 2.05
C GLN A 37 23.72 16.18 2.28
N LEU A 38 22.79 15.74 1.42
CA LEU A 38 21.37 16.06 1.52
C LEU A 38 20.61 14.96 2.27
N THR A 39 19.83 15.34 3.29
CA THR A 39 18.97 14.38 3.99
C THR A 39 17.68 14.12 3.21
N ASN A 40 17.41 12.84 2.91
CA ASN A 40 16.16 12.38 2.30
C ASN A 40 15.05 12.13 3.33
N ASP A 41 15.36 12.28 4.62
CA ASP A 41 14.38 12.13 5.68
C ASP A 41 13.62 13.44 5.90
N TRP A 42 12.38 13.47 5.41
CA TRP A 42 11.47 14.61 5.53
C TRP A 42 11.16 15.05 6.96
N ARG A 43 11.47 14.24 7.98
CA ARG A 43 11.31 14.63 9.40
C ARG A 43 12.29 15.72 9.83
N TYR A 44 13.47 15.79 9.20
CA TYR A 44 14.53 16.74 9.56
C TYR A 44 14.61 17.95 8.60
N VAL A 45 13.76 17.96 7.56
CA VAL A 45 13.68 19.04 6.58
C VAL A 45 12.85 20.19 7.13
N THR A 46 13.48 21.35 7.33
CA THR A 46 12.81 22.54 7.94
C THR A 46 12.75 23.75 7.01
N CYS A 47 13.47 23.76 5.90
CA CYS A 47 13.51 24.95 5.05
C CYS A 47 12.24 25.11 4.19
N LYS A 48 11.70 26.33 4.12
CA LYS A 48 10.44 26.66 3.44
C LYS A 48 10.39 26.28 1.95
N ARG A 49 11.53 26.12 1.28
CA ARG A 49 11.58 25.65 -0.12
C ARG A 49 11.26 24.16 -0.20
N CYS A 50 11.93 23.34 0.60
CA CYS A 50 11.77 21.89 0.57
C CYS A 50 10.40 21.47 1.10
N LEU A 51 9.89 22.13 2.13
CA LEU A 51 8.52 21.91 2.62
C LEU A 51 7.48 22.18 1.52
N ARG A 52 7.63 23.26 0.74
CA ARG A 52 6.71 23.55 -0.39
C ARG A 52 6.79 22.52 -1.52
N ILE A 53 7.96 21.93 -1.75
CA ILE A 53 8.13 20.87 -2.76
C ILE A 53 7.44 19.59 -2.26
N ARG A 54 7.67 19.22 -1.00
CA ARG A 54 6.97 18.10 -0.35
C ARG A 54 5.45 18.26 -0.40
N ASP A 55 4.94 19.45 -0.06
CA ASP A 55 3.50 19.73 -0.10
C ASP A 55 2.94 19.54 -1.52
N LYS A 56 3.69 19.98 -2.53
CA LYS A 56 3.32 19.78 -3.94
C LYS A 56 3.33 18.31 -4.33
N GLU A 57 4.37 17.55 -3.96
CA GLU A 57 4.46 16.12 -4.25
C GLU A 57 3.36 15.32 -3.54
N LEU A 58 3.09 15.61 -2.27
CA LEU A 58 2.00 15.00 -1.52
C LEU A 58 0.64 15.33 -2.15
N ALA A 59 0.44 16.56 -2.62
CA ALA A 59 -0.77 16.94 -3.33
C ALA A 59 -0.91 16.20 -4.67
N THR A 60 0.17 16.03 -5.43
CA THR A 60 0.18 15.23 -6.67
C THR A 60 -0.15 13.77 -6.38
N ARG A 61 0.54 13.13 -5.43
CA ARG A 61 0.25 11.74 -5.05
C ARG A 61 -1.18 11.57 -4.57
N ALA A 62 -1.69 12.49 -3.77
CA ALA A 62 -3.08 12.46 -3.32
C ALA A 62 -4.09 12.66 -4.46
N ALA A 63 -3.72 13.33 -5.55
CA ALA A 63 -4.54 13.40 -6.76
C ALA A 63 -4.48 12.08 -7.54
N GLU A 64 -3.28 11.54 -7.76
CA GLU A 64 -3.07 10.25 -8.42
C GLU A 64 -3.80 9.11 -7.69
N ASP A 65 -3.73 9.07 -6.36
CA ASP A 65 -4.45 8.09 -5.53
C ASP A 65 -5.98 8.21 -5.69
N ARG A 66 -6.51 9.43 -5.82
CA ARG A 66 -7.94 9.65 -6.05
C ARG A 66 -8.34 9.16 -7.44
N ASP A 67 -7.55 9.48 -8.46
CA ASP A 67 -7.80 9.04 -9.84
C ASP A 67 -7.72 7.51 -9.96
N GLN A 68 -6.74 6.89 -9.28
CA GLN A 68 -6.61 5.44 -9.24
C GLN A 68 -7.81 4.78 -8.56
N LYS A 69 -8.32 5.35 -7.46
CA LYS A 69 -9.52 4.84 -6.78
C LYS A 69 -10.75 4.90 -7.69
N ILE A 70 -10.92 5.97 -8.46
CA ILE A 70 -12.03 6.11 -9.41
C ILE A 70 -11.94 5.01 -10.48
N LYS A 71 -10.76 4.81 -11.09
CA LYS A 71 -10.54 3.75 -12.08
C LYS A 71 -10.89 2.37 -11.54
N LEU A 72 -10.39 2.03 -10.36
CA LEU A 72 -10.68 0.74 -9.72
C LEU A 72 -12.18 0.57 -9.41
N PHE A 73 -12.86 1.67 -9.04
CA PHE A 73 -14.29 1.63 -8.79
C PHE A 73 -15.10 1.40 -10.08
N ASP A 74 -14.73 2.08 -11.16
CA ASP A 74 -15.37 1.92 -12.47
C ASP A 74 -15.15 0.51 -13.02
N GLU A 75 -13.94 -0.03 -12.89
CA GLU A 75 -13.62 -1.43 -13.25
C GLU A 75 -14.46 -2.43 -12.44
N ALA A 76 -14.52 -2.26 -11.12
CA ALA A 76 -15.31 -3.13 -10.25
C ALA A 76 -16.83 -3.06 -10.57
N GLN A 77 -17.32 -1.87 -10.92
CA GLN A 77 -18.71 -1.68 -11.33
C GLN A 77 -18.98 -2.35 -12.69
N ALA A 78 -18.06 -2.24 -13.66
CA ALA A 78 -18.19 -2.91 -14.96
C ALA A 78 -18.22 -4.44 -14.80
N ILE A 79 -17.35 -5.00 -13.97
CA ILE A 79 -17.37 -6.44 -13.62
C ILE A 79 -18.72 -6.81 -12.99
N SER A 80 -19.19 -6.02 -12.02
CA SER A 80 -20.47 -6.29 -11.34
C SER A 80 -21.66 -6.30 -12.30
N ILE A 81 -21.69 -5.37 -13.27
CA ILE A 81 -22.72 -5.34 -14.31
C ILE A 81 -22.61 -6.57 -15.22
N THR A 82 -21.39 -6.97 -15.59
CA THR A 82 -21.14 -8.16 -16.42
C THR A 82 -21.65 -9.43 -15.75
N LEU A 83 -21.51 -9.51 -14.42
CA LEU A 83 -22.08 -10.58 -13.59
C LEU A 83 -23.60 -10.46 -13.38
N GLY A 84 -24.26 -9.44 -13.94
CA GLY A 84 -25.70 -9.24 -13.83
C GLY A 84 -26.16 -8.52 -12.56
N HIS A 85 -25.24 -7.92 -11.80
CA HIS A 85 -25.56 -7.20 -10.56
C HIS A 85 -25.60 -5.69 -10.77
N ARG A 86 -26.54 -5.01 -10.09
CA ARG A 86 -26.73 -3.56 -10.23
C ARG A 86 -25.64 -2.72 -9.55
N ASN A 87 -24.98 -3.24 -8.52
CA ASN A 87 -23.91 -2.55 -7.80
C ASN A 87 -22.91 -3.54 -7.20
N ILE A 88 -21.72 -3.02 -6.89
CA ILE A 88 -20.59 -3.78 -6.33
C ILE A 88 -20.93 -4.46 -5.00
N SER A 89 -21.72 -3.84 -4.12
CA SER A 89 -22.05 -4.47 -2.84
C SER A 89 -22.89 -5.74 -3.02
N THR A 90 -23.82 -5.73 -3.97
CA THR A 90 -24.69 -6.87 -4.24
C THR A 90 -23.90 -8.01 -4.89
N SER A 91 -23.01 -7.70 -5.83
CA SER A 91 -22.15 -8.71 -6.47
C SER A 91 -21.25 -9.39 -5.44
N ILE A 92 -20.59 -8.62 -4.56
CA ILE A 92 -19.74 -9.18 -3.50
C ILE A 92 -20.53 -10.12 -2.59
N LYS A 93 -21.73 -9.71 -2.13
CA LYS A 93 -22.56 -10.55 -1.26
C LYS A 93 -22.98 -11.85 -1.95
N ALA A 94 -23.34 -11.79 -3.23
CA ALA A 94 -23.71 -12.96 -4.01
C ALA A 94 -22.52 -13.92 -4.17
N LEU A 95 -21.36 -13.41 -4.57
CA LEU A 95 -20.14 -14.20 -4.74
C LEU A 95 -19.66 -14.83 -3.43
N VAL A 96 -19.75 -14.11 -2.31
CA VAL A 96 -19.41 -14.64 -0.97
C VAL A 96 -20.30 -15.83 -0.63
N ARG A 97 -21.61 -15.69 -0.85
CA ARG A 97 -22.58 -16.75 -0.60
C ARG A 97 -22.32 -17.98 -1.48
N GLU A 98 -22.15 -17.79 -2.78
CA GLU A 98 -21.84 -18.87 -3.73
C GLU A 98 -20.55 -19.60 -3.33
N ARG A 99 -19.52 -18.84 -2.94
CA ARG A 99 -18.25 -19.39 -2.45
C ARG A 99 -18.45 -20.27 -1.21
N ASP A 100 -19.30 -19.85 -0.27
CA ASP A 100 -19.58 -20.62 0.95
C ASP A 100 -20.37 -21.90 0.63
N GLU A 101 -21.39 -21.82 -0.24
CA GLU A 101 -22.15 -22.99 -0.70
C GLU A 101 -21.24 -24.01 -1.41
N LEU A 102 -20.31 -23.56 -2.26
CA LEU A 102 -19.34 -24.43 -2.92
C LEU A 102 -18.34 -25.08 -1.94
N ARG A 103 -17.98 -24.38 -0.86
CA ARG A 103 -17.12 -24.95 0.20
C ARG A 103 -17.84 -26.06 0.94
N ASP A 104 -19.09 -25.84 1.32
CA ASP A 104 -19.90 -26.84 2.01
C ASP A 104 -20.10 -28.08 1.14
N GLN A 105 -20.42 -27.90 -0.15
CA GLN A 105 -20.54 -29.01 -1.11
C GLN A 105 -19.24 -29.80 -1.24
N ARG A 106 -18.11 -29.11 -1.37
CA ARG A 106 -16.79 -29.76 -1.43
C ARG A 106 -16.50 -30.57 -0.17
N ASP A 107 -16.80 -30.03 1.00
CA ASP A 107 -16.50 -30.69 2.27
C ASP A 107 -17.42 -31.90 2.50
N ASN A 108 -18.69 -31.81 2.09
CA ASN A 108 -19.60 -32.95 2.06
C ASN A 108 -19.11 -34.07 1.12
N LEU A 109 -18.63 -33.72 -0.09
CA LEU A 109 -18.09 -34.70 -1.03
C LEU A 109 -16.83 -35.39 -0.48
N ARG A 110 -15.98 -34.65 0.23
CA ARG A 110 -14.81 -35.23 0.91
C ARG A 110 -15.23 -36.21 2.00
N ALA A 111 -16.15 -35.81 2.87
CA ALA A 111 -16.67 -36.68 3.91
C ALA A 111 -17.31 -37.96 3.35
N HIS A 112 -18.09 -37.83 2.26
CA HIS A 112 -18.70 -38.99 1.62
C HIS A 112 -17.66 -39.94 1.02
N ARG A 113 -16.66 -39.40 0.30
CA ARG A 113 -15.54 -40.17 -0.22
C ARG A 113 -14.80 -40.90 0.91
N ASP A 114 -14.49 -40.21 1.99
CA ASP A 114 -13.72 -40.77 3.10
C ASP A 114 -14.51 -41.90 3.77
N GLY A 115 -15.82 -41.73 3.98
CA GLY A 115 -16.68 -42.81 4.48
C GLY A 115 -16.77 -44.02 3.54
N LEU A 116 -16.78 -43.81 2.22
CA LEU A 116 -16.74 -44.92 1.25
C LEU A 116 -15.40 -45.68 1.29
N LEU A 117 -14.29 -44.96 1.46
CA LEU A 117 -12.96 -45.57 1.59
C LEU A 117 -12.85 -46.38 2.88
N GLU A 118 -13.34 -45.86 4.00
CA GLU A 118 -13.38 -46.59 5.28
C GLU A 118 -14.25 -47.86 5.19
N ALA A 119 -15.46 -47.77 4.61
CA ALA A 119 -16.32 -48.92 4.43
C ALA A 119 -15.70 -50.00 3.53
N GLY A 120 -15.00 -49.57 2.47
CA GLY A 120 -14.28 -50.48 1.55
C GLY A 120 -13.00 -51.08 2.14
N ALA A 121 -12.38 -50.44 3.13
CA ALA A 121 -11.15 -50.93 3.76
C ALA A 121 -11.34 -52.26 4.50
N HIS A 122 -12.56 -52.58 4.93
CA HIS A 122 -12.89 -53.86 5.56
C HIS A 122 -13.14 -55.02 4.58
N LEU A 123 -13.13 -54.74 3.27
CA LEU A 123 -13.38 -55.73 2.21
C LEU A 123 -12.10 -56.25 1.54
N LEU A 124 -10.93 -55.80 2.00
CA LEU A 124 -9.59 -56.22 1.56
C LEU A 124 -8.83 -56.86 2.72
#